data_AF-A0A7L3DW64-F1
#
_entry.id   AF-A0A7L3DW64-F1
#
_cell.length_a   1.000
_cell.length_b   1.000
_cell.length_c   1.000
_cell.angle_alpha   90.00
_cell.angle_beta   90.00
_cell.angle_gamma   90.00
#
_symmetry.space_group_name_H-M   'P 1'
#
loop_
_entity.id
_entity.type
_entity.pdbx_description
1 polymer ?
#
loop_
_entity_poly.entity_id
_entity_poly.type
_entity_poly.pdbx_seq_one_letter_code
_entity_poly.pdbx_strand_id
1 'polypeptide(L)'
;YAMLLSLIFLIVLVAAVVGFVFRHEIKTNFESNLNLALRDYNATADRHSEAVDTIQRTLHCCGVQNYSDWERTEYFAQRGIPRSCCKSQDDCLEEDMKDPSKAKLKVFVD
;
A
#
# COMPACT_ATOMS: atom_id res chain seq x y z
N TYR A 1 -16.30 7.39 -36.84
CA TYR A 1 -15.03 7.62 -36.14
C TYR A 1 -15.09 8.83 -35.22
N ALA A 2 -15.32 10.06 -35.74
CA ALA A 2 -15.41 11.28 -34.91
C ALA A 2 -16.47 11.21 -33.79
N MET A 3 -17.67 10.67 -34.07
CA MET A 3 -18.71 10.51 -33.04
C MET A 3 -18.29 9.63 -31.87
N LEU A 4 -17.52 8.56 -32.12
CA LEU A 4 -17.01 7.66 -31.07
C LEU A 4 -15.94 8.34 -30.23
N LEU A 5 -15.03 9.09 -30.86
CA LEU A 5 -14.00 9.85 -30.15
C LEU A 5 -14.62 10.95 -29.28
N SER A 6 -15.59 11.69 -29.80
CA SER A 6 -16.31 12.71 -29.01
C SER A 6 -17.03 12.11 -27.81
N LEU A 7 -17.65 10.94 -27.98
CA LEU A 7 -18.31 10.24 -26.87
C LEU A 7 -17.31 9.79 -25.80
N ILE A 8 -16.19 9.19 -26.21
CA ILE A 8 -15.12 8.78 -25.28
C ILE A 8 -14.56 10.00 -24.55
N PHE A 9 -14.34 11.11 -25.25
CA PHE A 9 -13.88 12.35 -24.65
C PHE A 9 -14.83 12.87 -23.56
N LEU A 10 -16.14 12.86 -23.82
CA LEU A 10 -17.13 13.27 -22.83
C LEU A 10 -17.14 12.34 -21.60
N ILE A 11 -17.04 11.02 -21.80
CA ILE A 11 -16.98 10.05 -20.70
C ILE A 11 -15.73 10.29 -19.84
N VAL A 12 -14.56 10.50 -20.47
CA VAL A 12 -13.31 10.79 -19.76
C VAL A 12 -13.41 12.10 -18.99
N LEU A 13 -14.02 13.15 -19.57
CA LEU A 13 -14.21 14.43 -18.91
C LEU A 13 -15.11 14.29 -17.67
N VAL A 14 -16.22 13.56 -17.78
CA VAL A 14 -17.09 13.28 -16.62
C VAL A 14 -16.34 12.47 -15.56
N ALA A 15 -15.62 11.42 -15.95
CA ALA A 15 -14.84 10.59 -15.03
C ALA A 15 -13.75 11.42 -14.31
N ALA A 16 -13.10 12.35 -15.01
CA ALA A 16 -12.09 13.24 -14.43
C ALA A 16 -12.71 14.20 -13.39
N VAL A 17 -13.86 14.81 -13.70
CA VAL A 17 -14.56 15.70 -12.76
C VAL A 17 -15.03 14.92 -11.53
N VAL A 18 -15.64 13.74 -11.72
CA VAL A 18 -16.07 12.86 -10.62
C VAL A 18 -14.87 12.44 -9.77
N GLY A 19 -13.78 11.97 -10.40
CA GLY A 19 -12.57 11.57 -9.70
C GLY A 19 -11.94 12.72 -8.91
N PHE A 20 -11.98 13.95 -9.43
CA PHE A 20 -11.50 15.12 -8.71
C PHE A 20 -12.38 15.48 -7.51
N VAL A 21 -13.71 15.47 -7.67
CA VAL A 21 -14.66 15.79 -6.60
C VAL A 21 -14.58 14.76 -5.47
N PHE A 22 -14.54 13.47 -5.79
CA PHE A 22 -14.52 12.38 -4.82
C PHE A 22 -13.11 11.91 -4.44
N ARG A 23 -12.05 12.66 -4.79
CA ARG A 23 -10.65 12.26 -4.53
C ARG A 23 -10.40 11.94 -3.05
N HIS A 24 -11.00 12.71 -2.15
CA HIS A 24 -10.76 12.57 -0.71
C HIS A 24 -11.49 11.36 -0.13
N GLU A 25 -12.73 11.12 -0.58
CA GLU A 25 -13.50 9.93 -0.23
C GLU A 25 -12.82 8.66 -0.75
N ILE A 26 -12.35 8.66 -2.00
CA ILE A 26 -11.60 7.54 -2.58
C ILE A 26 -10.34 7.25 -1.76
N LYS A 27 -9.58 8.29 -1.40
CA LYS A 27 -8.38 8.15 -0.56
C LYS A 27 -8.72 7.56 0.82
N THR A 28 -9.73 8.11 1.49
CA THR A 28 -10.12 7.68 2.85
C THR A 28 -10.62 6.24 2.86
N ASN A 29 -11.46 5.88 1.88
CA ASN A 29 -11.93 4.51 1.72
C ASN A 29 -10.78 3.55 1.39
N PHE A 30 -9.85 3.96 0.52
CA PHE A 30 -8.67 3.15 0.21
C PHE A 30 -7.80 2.93 1.45
N GLU A 31 -7.49 3.99 2.22
CA GLU A 31 -6.74 3.89 3.48
C GLU A 31 -7.43 2.97 4.49
N SER A 32 -8.76 3.06 4.62
CA SER A 32 -9.51 2.17 5.52
C SER A 32 -9.45 0.71 5.10
N ASN A 33 -9.60 0.43 3.80
CA ASN A 33 -9.53 -0.94 3.28
C ASN A 33 -8.11 -1.52 3.42
N LEU A 34 -7.09 -0.71 3.15
CA LEU A 34 -5.70 -1.11 3.31
C LEU A 34 -5.36 -1.35 4.79
N ASN A 35 -5.87 -0.53 5.72
CA ASN A 35 -5.70 -0.74 7.15
C ASN A 35 -6.31 -2.07 7.62
N LEU A 36 -7.49 -2.44 7.12
CA LEU A 36 -8.08 -3.75 7.38
C LEU A 36 -7.20 -4.87 6.84
N ALA A 37 -6.73 -4.75 5.59
CA ALA A 37 -5.84 -5.74 5.00
C ALA A 37 -4.49 -5.88 5.75
N LEU A 38 -3.95 -4.80 6.32
CA LEU A 38 -2.75 -4.84 7.16
C LEU A 38 -3.00 -5.55 8.49
N ARG A 39 -4.18 -5.37 9.10
CA ARG A 39 -4.55 -6.06 10.34
C ARG A 39 -4.72 -7.56 10.16
N ASP A 40 -5.33 -7.95 9.04
CA ASP A 40 -5.55 -9.36 8.69
C ASP A 40 -4.31 -10.01 8.05
N TYR A 41 -3.24 -9.24 7.84
CA TYR A 41 -1.99 -9.72 7.25
C TYR A 41 -1.33 -10.77 8.14
N ASN A 42 -1.14 -11.98 7.61
CA ASN A 42 -0.54 -13.10 8.34
C ASN A 42 0.61 -13.78 7.57
N ALA A 43 0.97 -13.26 6.39
CA ALA A 43 1.98 -13.80 5.48
C ALA A 43 1.80 -15.27 5.06
N THR A 44 0.61 -15.87 5.24
CA THR A 44 0.36 -17.28 4.86
C THR A 44 0.07 -17.49 3.36
N ALA A 45 0.55 -16.59 2.49
CA ALA A 45 0.24 -16.59 1.06
C ALA A 45 -1.29 -16.57 0.79
N ASP A 46 -2.05 -15.93 1.68
CA ASP A 46 -3.43 -15.60 1.42
C ASP A 46 -3.51 -14.43 0.43
N ARG A 47 -4.65 -14.35 -0.27
CA ARG A 47 -4.86 -13.36 -1.33
C ARG A 47 -4.80 -11.91 -0.82
N HIS A 48 -5.07 -11.67 0.47
CA HIS A 48 -5.00 -10.34 1.06
C HIS A 48 -3.55 -9.94 1.35
N SER A 49 -2.73 -10.83 1.92
CA SER A 49 -1.30 -10.57 2.08
C SER A 49 -0.59 -10.35 0.75
N GLU A 50 -0.91 -11.12 -0.29
CA GLU A 50 -0.35 -10.92 -1.64
C GLU A 50 -0.74 -9.54 -2.22
N ALA A 51 -1.99 -9.11 -1.99
CA ALA A 51 -2.45 -7.80 -2.43
C ALA A 51 -1.68 -6.66 -1.72
N VAL A 52 -1.53 -6.74 -0.39
CA VAL A 52 -0.74 -5.76 0.38
C VAL A 52 0.70 -5.71 -0.13
N ASP A 53 1.33 -6.87 -0.29
CA ASP A 53 2.69 -6.99 -0.77
C ASP A 53 2.87 -6.41 -2.18
N THR A 54 1.90 -6.62 -3.06
CA THR A 54 1.91 -6.11 -4.44
C THR A 54 1.75 -4.59 -4.45
N ILE A 55 0.82 -4.06 -3.65
CA ILE A 55 0.62 -2.61 -3.52
C ILE A 55 1.91 -1.95 -3.03
N GLN A 56 2.52 -2.48 -1.98
CA GLN A 56 3.74 -1.91 -1.39
C GLN A 56 4.92 -1.94 -2.36
N ARG A 57 5.11 -3.03 -3.10
CA ARG A 57 6.17 -3.12 -4.12
C ARG A 57 5.92 -2.23 -5.34
N THR A 58 4.66 -2.10 -5.77
CA THR A 58 4.31 -1.36 -6.99
C THR A 58 4.29 0.14 -6.78
N LEU A 59 3.81 0.58 -5.61
CA LEU A 59 3.71 1.99 -5.25
C LEU A 59 4.92 2.48 -4.45
N HIS A 60 5.85 1.59 -4.10
CA HIS A 60 7.02 1.89 -3.27
C HIS A 60 6.64 2.58 -1.95
N CYS A 61 5.61 2.04 -1.29
CA CYS A 61 5.10 2.52 0.00
C CYS A 61 5.26 1.45 1.09
N CYS A 62 5.16 1.86 2.35
CA CYS A 62 5.14 0.92 3.47
C CYS A 62 4.17 1.36 4.55
N GLY A 63 3.18 0.51 4.84
CA GLY A 63 2.09 0.85 5.74
C GLY A 63 0.89 1.46 5.01
N VAL A 64 -0.01 2.11 5.75
CA VAL A 64 -1.14 2.88 5.19
C VAL A 64 -0.73 4.35 5.03
N GLN A 65 -0.15 4.92 6.07
CA GLN A 65 0.41 6.27 6.09
C GLN A 65 1.91 6.27 6.37
N ASN A 66 2.40 5.31 7.16
CA ASN A 66 3.81 5.20 7.48
C ASN A 66 4.21 3.76 7.83
N TYR A 67 5.50 3.44 7.74
CA TYR A 67 6.02 2.11 8.05
C TYR A 67 5.71 1.71 9.50
N SER A 68 5.57 2.69 10.40
CA SER A 68 5.18 2.48 11.81
C SER A 68 3.77 1.92 11.98
N ASP A 69 2.93 1.95 10.94
CA ASP A 69 1.59 1.33 11.00
C ASP A 69 1.67 -0.18 11.22
N TRP A 70 2.78 -0.80 10.78
CA TRP A 70 3.06 -2.21 11.05
C TRP A 70 3.21 -2.51 12.54
N GLU A 71 3.70 -1.56 13.36
CA GLU A 71 3.86 -1.78 14.82
C GLU A 71 2.54 -2.12 15.53
N ARG A 72 1.41 -1.78 14.91
CA ARG A 72 0.06 -2.04 15.44
C ARG A 72 -0.53 -3.39 14.97
N THR A 73 0.16 -4.15 14.14
CA THR A 73 -0.33 -5.43 13.62
C THR A 73 0.26 -6.61 14.39
N GLU A 74 -0.49 -7.72 14.45
CA GLU A 74 0.00 -8.95 15.10
C GLU A 74 1.22 -9.53 14.36
N TYR A 75 1.31 -9.29 13.06
CA TYR A 75 2.44 -9.71 12.23
C TYR A 75 3.77 -9.12 12.72
N PHE A 76 3.78 -7.82 13.06
CA PHE A 76 5.00 -7.15 13.49
C PHE A 76 5.58 -7.75 14.77
N ALA A 77 4.73 -8.15 15.72
CA ALA A 77 5.17 -8.80 16.95
C ALA A 77 5.95 -10.11 16.69
N GLN A 78 5.65 -10.80 15.59
CA GLN A 78 6.28 -12.07 15.24
C GLN A 78 7.48 -11.90 14.30
N ARG A 79 7.33 -11.09 13.24
CA ARG A 79 8.28 -11.01 12.12
C ARG A 79 8.78 -9.60 11.79
N GLY A 80 8.26 -8.57 12.44
CA GLY A 80 8.58 -7.18 12.12
C GLY A 80 7.85 -6.69 10.87
N ILE A 81 8.46 -5.76 10.14
CA ILE A 81 7.93 -5.22 8.87
C ILE A 81 8.12 -6.25 7.74
N PRO A 82 7.12 -6.47 6.87
CA PRO A 82 7.23 -7.44 5.79
C PRO A 82 8.25 -7.00 4.72
N ARG A 83 8.79 -8.01 4.01
CA ARG A 83 9.83 -7.77 3.00
C ARG A 83 9.35 -7.00 1.77
N SER A 84 8.04 -6.94 1.55
CA SER A 84 7.41 -6.13 0.50
C SER A 84 7.66 -4.63 0.68
N CYS A 85 7.94 -4.18 1.90
CA CYS A 85 8.32 -2.80 2.20
C CYS A 85 9.80 -2.46 1.92
N CYS A 86 10.65 -3.43 1.59
CA CYS A 86 12.09 -3.21 1.50
C CYS A 86 12.48 -2.51 0.19
N LYS A 87 13.38 -1.53 0.27
CA LYS A 87 13.97 -0.87 -0.91
C LYS A 87 14.90 -1.80 -1.71
N SER A 88 15.63 -2.66 -1.01
CA SER A 88 16.54 -3.65 -1.57
C SER A 88 16.36 -4.98 -0.86
N GLN A 89 16.21 -6.07 -1.61
CA GLN A 89 16.05 -7.41 -1.04
C GLN A 89 17.31 -7.86 -0.28
N ASP A 90 18.49 -7.42 -0.73
CA ASP A 90 19.78 -7.85 -0.19
C ASP A 90 20.11 -7.21 1.18
N ASP A 91 19.48 -6.09 1.51
CA ASP A 91 19.72 -5.34 2.75
C ASP A 91 18.52 -5.41 3.73
N CYS A 92 17.63 -6.39 3.55
CA CYS A 92 16.42 -6.51 4.37
C CYS A 92 16.40 -7.79 5.22
N LEU A 93 17.20 -7.76 6.28
CA LEU A 93 17.28 -8.83 7.28
C LEU A 93 16.11 -8.74 8.26
N GLU A 94 15.54 -9.89 8.64
CA GLU A 94 14.37 -9.95 9.55
C GLU A 94 14.67 -9.35 10.94
N GLU A 95 15.92 -9.42 11.39
CA GLU A 95 16.37 -8.81 12.65
C GLU A 95 16.28 -7.27 12.62
N ASP A 96 16.56 -6.65 11.47
CA ASP A 96 16.47 -5.20 11.32
C ASP A 96 15.02 -4.73 11.15
N MET A 97 14.15 -5.60 10.63
CA MET A 97 12.72 -5.31 10.46
C MET A 97 11.94 -5.29 11.76
N LYS A 98 12.50 -5.85 12.84
CA LYS A 98 11.95 -5.79 14.20
C LYS A 98 12.39 -4.52 14.95
N ASP A 99 13.43 -3.84 14.50
CA ASP A 99 13.92 -2.60 15.09
C ASP A 99 13.45 -1.40 14.26
N PRO A 100 12.50 -0.58 14.75
CA PRO A 100 11.97 0.57 14.00
C PRO A 100 13.05 1.57 13.56
N SER A 101 14.13 1.70 14.34
CA SER A 101 15.22 2.64 14.07
C SER A 101 16.04 2.21 12.86
N LYS A 102 16.25 0.89 12.72
CA LYS A 102 16.96 0.30 11.58
C LYS A 102 16.05 0.11 10.38
N ALA A 103 14.82 -0.34 10.61
CA ALA A 103 13.84 -0.58 9.57
C ALA A 103 13.59 0.69 8.74
N LYS A 104 13.48 1.86 9.37
CA LYS A 104 13.32 3.16 8.70
C LYS A 104 14.35 3.43 7.58
N LEU A 105 15.59 2.97 7.75
CA LEU A 105 16.65 3.18 6.77
C LEU A 105 16.51 2.25 5.55
N LYS A 106 15.88 1.09 5.75
CA LYS A 106 15.83 -0.03 4.80
C LYS A 106 14.50 -0.12 4.03
N VAL A 107 13.42 0.38 4.61
CA VAL A 107 12.07 0.34 4.03
C VAL A 107 11.73 1.61 3.24
N PHE A 108 10.70 1.53 2.41
CA PHE A 108 10.05 2.70 1.83
C PHE A 108 9.49 3.59 2.94
N VAL A 109 9.85 4.87 2.90
CA VAL A 109 9.34 5.88 3.82
C VAL A 109 8.65 6.90 2.93
N ASP A 110 7.32 6.91 2.97
CA ASP A 110 6.50 7.98 2.38
C ASP A 110 6.72 9.31 3.11
#